data_AF-A0A7W0PCN0-F1
#
_entry.id   AF-A0A7W0PCN0-F1
#
_cell.length_a   1.000
_cell.length_b   1.000
_cell.length_c   1.000
_cell.angle_alpha   90.00
_cell.angle_beta   90.00
_cell.angle_gamma   90.00
#
_symmetry.space_group_name_H-M   'P 1'
#
loop_
_entity.id
_entity.type
_entity.pdbx_description
1 polymer ?
#
loop_
_entity_poly.entity_id
_entity_poly.type
_entity_poly.pdbx_seq_one_letter_code
_entity_poly.pdbx_strand_id
1 'polypeptide(L)'
;MSQNFVRRHAELRPVDVDLVEKGLWEWYRLIQVAGSRGAVIPSIIVSDMWAEHAVRSDEYEEFCKRCFGRVRRFMPPPAHEVGTAQDVAYREILRDTYMFANKTHDGNGLPLLFSIDERLGVPGGRRYVADCGSQPCSADRAFCCKHLPKREYDDYDANRG
;
A
#
# COMPACT_ATOMS: atom_id res chain seq x y z
N MET A 1 -9.87 -0.26 17.64
CA MET A 1 -8.39 -0.21 17.49
C MET A 1 -7.74 -1.40 18.21
N SER A 2 -6.84 -2.14 17.56
CA SER A 2 -6.24 -3.37 18.13
C SER A 2 -5.23 -3.05 19.24
N GLN A 3 -5.46 -3.55 20.46
CA GLN A 3 -4.52 -3.39 21.59
C GLN A 3 -3.14 -4.00 21.31
N ASN A 4 -3.07 -5.02 20.44
CA ASN A 4 -1.81 -5.67 20.05
C ASN A 4 -0.95 -4.77 19.17
N PHE A 5 -1.55 -4.05 18.21
CA PHE A 5 -0.83 -3.13 17.33
C PHE A 5 -0.12 -2.04 18.13
N VAL A 6 -0.85 -1.38 19.04
CA VAL A 6 -0.31 -0.32 19.91
C VAL A 6 0.81 -0.85 20.81
N ARG A 7 0.70 -2.10 21.28
CA ARG A 7 1.76 -2.73 22.09
C ARG A 7 3.01 -3.06 21.27
N ARG A 8 2.86 -3.48 20.01
CA ARG A 8 3.97 -3.78 19.09
C ARG A 8 4.68 -2.52 18.62
N HIS A 9 3.93 -1.42 18.49
CA HIS A 9 4.40 -0.11 18.06
C HIS A 9 4.26 0.93 19.17
N ALA A 10 4.83 0.61 20.34
CA ALA A 10 4.73 1.46 21.54
C ALA A 10 5.43 2.82 21.36
N GLU A 11 6.29 2.95 20.35
CA GLU A 11 6.92 4.19 19.92
C GLU A 11 5.95 5.19 19.26
N LEU A 12 4.80 4.73 18.76
CA LEU A 12 3.82 5.58 18.10
C LEU A 12 2.98 6.36 19.11
N ARG A 13 2.79 7.65 18.84
CA ARG A 13 1.83 8.47 19.60
C ARG A 13 0.41 8.15 19.12
N PRO A 14 -0.64 8.43 19.92
CA PRO A 14 -2.03 8.19 19.51
C PRO A 14 -2.38 8.80 18.14
N VAL A 15 -1.91 10.03 17.86
CA VAL A 15 -2.11 10.71 16.57
C VAL A 15 -1.45 9.98 15.39
N ASP A 16 -0.33 9.29 15.63
CA ASP A 16 0.35 8.51 14.61
C ASP A 16 -0.44 7.24 14.32
N VAL A 17 -1.07 6.63 15.34
CA VAL A 17 -1.97 5.49 15.17
C VAL A 17 -3.21 5.86 14.36
N ASP A 18 -3.82 7.02 14.62
CA ASP A 18 -4.94 7.54 13.82
C ASP A 18 -4.52 7.76 12.35
N LEU A 19 -3.27 8.17 12.11
CA LEU A 19 -2.72 8.32 10.76
C LEU A 19 -2.53 6.97 10.07
N VAL A 20 -2.06 5.95 10.80
CA VAL A 20 -1.94 4.56 10.28
C VAL A 20 -3.31 4.00 9.93
N GLU A 21 -4.33 4.23 10.77
CA GLU A 21 -5.70 3.83 10.49
C GLU A 21 -6.25 4.52 9.23
N LYS A 22 -5.98 5.82 9.04
CA LYS A 22 -6.33 6.51 7.77
C LYS A 22 -5.67 5.84 6.56
N GLY A 23 -4.40 5.46 6.67
CA GLY A 23 -3.68 4.70 5.63
C GLY A 23 -4.35 3.36 5.33
N LEU A 24 -4.77 2.62 6.36
CA LEU A 24 -5.51 1.36 6.20
C LEU A 24 -6.83 1.58 5.42
N TRP A 25 -7.59 2.62 5.77
CA TRP A 25 -8.83 2.95 5.07
C TRP A 25 -8.60 3.39 3.62
N GLU A 26 -7.51 4.10 3.32
CA GLU A 26 -7.10 4.39 1.94
C GLU A 26 -6.85 3.11 1.16
N TRP A 27 -6.16 2.14 1.77
CA TRP A 27 -5.89 0.86 1.11
C TRP A 27 -7.18 0.10 0.81
N TYR A 28 -8.12 0.04 1.76
CA TYR A 28 -9.43 -0.57 1.55
C TYR A 28 -10.20 0.04 0.37
N ARG A 29 -10.20 1.37 0.25
CA ARG A 29 -10.80 2.07 -0.91
C ARG A 29 -10.08 1.71 -2.20
N LEU A 30 -8.75 1.68 -2.16
CA LEU A 30 -7.93 1.39 -3.34
C LEU A 30 -8.17 -0.03 -3.86
N ILE A 31 -8.20 -1.05 -3.00
CA ILE A 31 -8.47 -2.43 -3.45
C ILE A 31 -9.89 -2.61 -3.98
N GLN A 32 -10.85 -1.80 -3.52
CA GLN A 32 -12.20 -1.77 -4.08
C GLN A 32 -12.18 -1.22 -5.51
N VAL A 33 -11.49 -0.08 -5.73
CA VAL A 33 -11.36 0.54 -7.06
C VAL A 33 -10.53 -0.32 -8.02
N ALA A 34 -9.46 -0.95 -7.55
CA ALA A 34 -8.59 -1.80 -8.36
C ALA A 34 -9.26 -3.12 -8.78
N GLY A 35 -10.23 -3.61 -8.01
CA GLY A 35 -11.01 -4.80 -8.33
C GLY A 35 -10.16 -6.05 -8.60
N SER A 36 -10.24 -6.59 -9.82
CA SER A 36 -9.49 -7.77 -10.26
C SER A 36 -8.02 -7.47 -10.58
N ARG A 37 -7.64 -6.22 -10.87
CA ARG A 37 -6.25 -5.84 -11.12
C ARG A 37 -5.38 -6.00 -9.87
N GLY A 38 -6.01 -5.96 -8.69
CA GLY A 38 -5.35 -6.13 -7.40
C GLY A 38 -4.52 -4.91 -6.99
N ALA A 39 -4.15 -4.86 -5.72
CA ALA A 39 -3.24 -3.86 -5.17
C ALA A 39 -2.46 -4.44 -3.99
N VAL A 40 -1.31 -3.85 -3.71
CA VAL A 40 -0.46 -4.22 -2.56
C VAL A 40 -0.56 -3.17 -1.46
N ILE A 41 -0.18 -3.51 -0.23
CA ILE A 41 0.05 -2.52 0.83
C ILE A 41 1.52 -2.07 0.71
N PRO A 42 1.82 -0.83 0.30
CA PRO A 42 3.19 -0.36 0.12
C PRO A 42 3.89 -0.02 1.45
N SER A 43 3.15 0.27 2.51
CA SER A 43 3.69 0.65 3.82
C SER A 43 3.78 -0.55 4.77
N ILE A 44 4.89 -0.65 5.50
CA ILE A 44 5.08 -1.65 6.56
C ILE A 44 4.13 -1.38 7.72
N ILE A 45 4.04 -0.15 8.21
CA ILE A 45 3.21 0.12 9.39
C ILE A 45 1.71 -0.11 9.13
N VAL A 46 1.26 0.19 7.91
CA VAL A 46 -0.11 -0.11 7.48
C VAL A 46 -0.30 -1.61 7.28
N SER A 47 0.71 -2.32 6.77
CA SER A 47 0.67 -3.79 6.65
C SER A 47 0.56 -4.46 8.01
N ASP A 48 1.27 -3.97 9.04
CA ASP A 48 1.20 -4.51 10.40
C ASP A 48 -0.19 -4.24 11.03
N MET A 49 -0.73 -3.03 10.88
CA MET A 49 -2.10 -2.71 11.33
C MET A 49 -3.14 -3.58 10.65
N TRP A 50 -3.02 -3.75 9.33
CA TRP A 50 -3.93 -4.55 8.55
C TRP A 50 -3.88 -6.03 8.97
N ALA A 51 -2.71 -6.58 9.26
CA ALA A 51 -2.57 -7.98 9.66
C ALA A 51 -3.32 -8.25 10.98
N GLU A 52 -3.22 -7.32 11.93
CA GLU A 52 -4.00 -7.35 13.17
C GLU A 52 -5.51 -7.21 12.92
N HIS A 53 -5.92 -6.36 11.98
CA HIS A 53 -7.33 -6.16 11.64
C HIS A 53 -7.95 -7.40 10.96
N ALA A 54 -7.20 -8.00 10.03
CA ALA A 54 -7.58 -9.14 9.22
C ALA A 54 -7.79 -10.42 10.04
N VAL A 55 -6.91 -10.66 11.01
CA VAL A 55 -6.98 -11.83 11.90
C VAL A 55 -8.17 -11.74 12.86
N ARG A 56 -8.68 -10.54 13.13
CA ARG A 56 -9.52 -10.29 14.31
C ARG A 56 -10.95 -9.84 14.04
N SER A 57 -11.36 -9.55 12.81
CA SER A 57 -12.61 -8.81 12.61
C SER A 57 -13.62 -9.49 11.69
N ASP A 58 -14.80 -9.77 12.25
CA ASP A 58 -16.06 -9.92 11.50
C ASP A 58 -16.26 -8.70 10.57
N GLU A 59 -15.74 -7.53 10.95
CA GLU A 59 -15.76 -6.29 10.15
C GLU A 59 -14.97 -6.43 8.85
N TYR A 60 -13.81 -7.11 8.83
CA TYR A 60 -13.09 -7.39 7.58
C TYR A 60 -13.87 -8.37 6.69
N GLU A 61 -14.53 -9.36 7.31
CA GLU A 61 -15.40 -10.27 6.60
C GLU A 61 -16.60 -9.54 5.97
N GLU A 62 -17.27 -8.69 6.73
CA GLU A 62 -18.38 -7.86 6.29
C GLU A 62 -17.93 -6.87 5.21
N PHE A 63 -16.79 -6.21 5.39
CA PHE A 63 -16.20 -5.34 4.39
C PHE A 63 -15.98 -6.10 3.07
N CYS A 64 -15.41 -7.32 3.14
CA CYS A 64 -15.18 -8.12 1.95
C CYS A 64 -16.49 -8.56 1.28
N LYS A 65 -17.49 -8.98 2.06
CA LYS A 65 -18.82 -9.33 1.56
C LYS A 65 -19.50 -8.14 0.88
N ARG A 66 -19.43 -6.95 1.49
CA ARG A 66 -20.01 -5.71 0.94
C ARG A 66 -19.30 -5.22 -0.31
N CYS A 67 -17.97 -5.27 -0.35
CA CYS A 67 -17.19 -4.71 -1.44
C CYS A 67 -16.94 -5.69 -2.60
N PHE A 68 -16.87 -7.00 -2.31
CA PHE A 68 -16.46 -8.04 -3.26
C PHE A 68 -17.47 -9.19 -3.39
N GLY A 69 -18.55 -9.21 -2.61
CA GLY A 69 -19.54 -10.29 -2.59
C GLY A 69 -19.07 -11.58 -1.92
N ARG A 70 -17.81 -11.66 -1.49
CA ARG A 70 -17.22 -12.83 -0.82
C ARG A 70 -16.02 -12.42 0.00
N VAL A 71 -15.68 -13.24 1.00
CA VAL A 71 -14.46 -13.09 1.79
C VAL A 71 -13.24 -13.28 0.88
N ARG A 72 -12.36 -12.27 0.80
CA ARG A 72 -11.06 -12.42 0.13
C ARG A 72 -10.03 -12.91 1.15
N ARG A 73 -9.72 -14.21 1.05
CA ARG A 73 -8.65 -14.86 1.83
C ARG A 73 -7.26 -14.59 1.25
N PHE A 74 -7.18 -14.12 -0.01
CA PHE A 74 -5.92 -13.71 -0.61
C PHE A 74 -5.57 -12.29 -0.17
N MET A 75 -4.40 -12.18 0.42
CA MET A 75 -3.88 -10.96 0.98
C MET A 75 -2.44 -10.75 0.54
N PRO A 76 -1.98 -9.51 0.33
CA PRO A 76 -0.60 -9.28 -0.02
C PRO A 76 0.30 -9.80 1.11
N PRO A 77 1.41 -10.49 0.78
CA PRO A 77 2.43 -10.81 1.77
C PRO A 77 2.83 -9.52 2.50
N PRO A 78 3.11 -9.60 3.81
CA PRO A 78 3.48 -8.44 4.59
C PRO A 78 4.59 -7.65 3.88
N ALA A 79 4.55 -6.33 3.97
CA ALA A 79 5.53 -5.48 3.28
C ALA A 79 6.99 -5.77 3.70
N HIS A 80 7.22 -6.51 4.79
CA HIS A 80 8.52 -7.00 5.24
C HIS A 80 9.01 -8.30 4.55
N GLU A 81 8.13 -9.14 4.00
CA GLU A 81 8.49 -10.45 3.40
C GLU A 81 8.82 -10.36 1.92
N VAL A 82 8.38 -9.31 1.25
CA VAL A 82 8.67 -9.14 -0.18
C VAL A 82 10.07 -8.55 -0.34
N GLY A 83 10.99 -9.37 -0.86
CA GLY A 83 12.27 -8.93 -1.43
C GLY A 83 12.05 -8.01 -2.63
N THR A 84 11.65 -6.78 -2.34
CA THR A 84 11.12 -5.77 -3.26
C THR A 84 12.04 -5.37 -4.40
N ALA A 85 13.31 -5.77 -4.38
CA ALA A 85 14.22 -5.50 -5.50
C ALA A 85 14.03 -6.49 -6.67
N GLN A 86 13.70 -7.76 -6.39
CA GLN A 86 13.81 -8.85 -7.36
C GLN A 86 12.46 -9.41 -7.85
N ASP A 87 11.37 -9.18 -7.13
CA ASP A 87 10.03 -9.61 -7.56
C ASP A 87 9.42 -8.59 -8.53
N VAL A 88 9.53 -8.88 -9.83
CA VAL A 88 8.98 -8.03 -10.90
C VAL A 88 7.45 -7.93 -10.79
N ALA A 89 6.76 -9.05 -10.54
CA ALA A 89 5.31 -9.08 -10.45
C ALA A 89 4.81 -8.17 -9.33
N TYR A 90 5.43 -8.24 -8.14
CA TYR A 90 5.11 -7.33 -7.04
C TYR A 90 5.30 -5.86 -7.43
N ARG A 91 6.43 -5.54 -8.07
CA ARG A 91 6.75 -4.16 -8.47
C ARG A 91 5.79 -3.60 -9.52
N GLU A 92 5.26 -4.45 -10.38
CA GLU A 92 4.18 -4.09 -11.31
C GLU A 92 2.87 -3.78 -10.57
N ILE A 93 2.45 -4.62 -9.62
CA ILE A 93 1.25 -4.34 -8.80
C ILE A 93 1.45 -3.07 -7.96
N LEU A 94 2.66 -2.84 -7.45
CA LEU A 94 3.03 -1.65 -6.71
C LEU A 94 2.90 -0.39 -7.57
N ARG A 95 3.25 -0.47 -8.87
CA ARG A 95 3.04 0.61 -9.83
C ARG A 95 1.55 0.92 -9.98
N ASP A 96 0.73 -0.11 -10.22
CA ASP A 96 -0.72 0.05 -10.35
C ASP A 96 -1.31 0.68 -9.09
N THR A 97 -0.89 0.18 -7.92
CA THR A 97 -1.28 0.71 -6.61
C THR A 97 -0.93 2.20 -6.50
N TYR A 98 0.27 2.61 -6.90
CA TYR A 98 0.67 4.01 -6.91
C TYR A 98 -0.21 4.85 -7.86
N MET A 99 -0.45 4.37 -9.08
CA MET A 99 -1.25 5.08 -10.06
C MET A 99 -2.70 5.29 -9.58
N PHE A 100 -3.32 4.27 -8.99
CA PHE A 100 -4.67 4.38 -8.42
C PHE A 100 -4.69 5.35 -7.23
N ALA A 101 -3.74 5.21 -6.29
CA ALA A 101 -3.64 6.09 -5.12
C ALA A 101 -3.44 7.55 -5.54
N ASN A 102 -2.57 7.79 -6.52
CA ASN A 102 -2.22 9.13 -7.00
C ASN A 102 -3.37 9.78 -7.77
N LYS A 103 -4.20 9.01 -8.48
CA LYS A 103 -5.38 9.53 -9.19
C LYS A 103 -6.44 10.09 -8.23
N THR A 104 -6.53 9.55 -7.03
CA THR A 104 -7.51 9.97 -6.00
C THR A 104 -6.91 10.89 -4.93
N HIS A 105 -5.65 11.30 -5.10
CA HIS A 105 -4.94 12.15 -4.15
C HIS A 105 -4.90 13.59 -4.66
N ASP A 106 -5.48 14.53 -3.91
CA ASP A 106 -5.59 15.94 -4.30
C ASP A 106 -4.37 16.80 -3.89
N GLY A 107 -3.25 16.17 -3.49
CA GLY A 107 -2.08 16.86 -2.93
C GLY A 107 -0.85 16.87 -3.85
N ASN A 108 0.03 17.84 -3.60
CA ASN A 108 1.38 17.83 -4.16
C ASN A 108 2.26 16.88 -3.33
N GLY A 109 2.59 15.71 -3.88
CA GLY A 109 3.50 14.75 -3.26
C GLY A 109 3.03 13.31 -3.40
N LEU A 110 3.56 12.44 -2.54
CA LEU A 110 3.17 11.04 -2.50
C LEU A 110 1.86 10.86 -1.72
N PRO A 111 0.96 9.96 -2.17
CA PRO A 111 -0.19 9.51 -1.37
C PRO A 111 0.25 9.04 0.02
N LEU A 112 -0.64 9.13 1.01
CA LEU A 112 -0.31 8.80 2.41
C LEU A 112 0.22 7.37 2.52
N LEU A 113 -0.41 6.40 1.86
CA LEU A 113 0.06 5.00 1.80
C LEU A 113 1.54 4.84 1.41
N PHE A 114 2.07 5.72 0.55
CA PHE A 114 3.45 5.67 0.07
C PHE A 114 4.41 6.53 0.90
N SER A 115 3.91 7.38 1.79
CA SER A 115 4.75 8.31 2.55
C SER A 115 4.73 8.07 4.06
N ILE A 116 3.75 7.31 4.56
CA ILE A 116 3.53 7.16 6.01
C ILE A 116 4.69 6.51 6.74
N ASP A 117 5.35 5.50 6.16
CA ASP A 117 6.51 4.84 6.79
C ASP A 117 7.65 5.83 7.05
N GLU A 118 7.98 6.66 6.05
CA GLU A 118 9.00 7.69 6.17
C GLU A 118 8.58 8.82 7.12
N ARG A 119 7.32 9.28 7.02
CA ARG A 119 6.78 10.35 7.88
C ARG A 119 6.84 9.98 9.37
N LEU A 120 6.60 8.70 9.68
CA LEU A 120 6.61 8.20 11.05
C LEU A 120 7.97 7.65 11.50
N GLY A 121 8.97 7.60 10.61
CA GLY A 121 10.29 7.07 10.92
C GLY A 121 10.28 5.57 11.27
N VAL A 122 9.41 4.79 10.61
CA VAL A 122 9.22 3.36 10.90
C VAL A 122 10.53 2.60 10.68
N PRO A 123 11.04 1.84 11.66
CA PRO A 123 12.25 1.04 11.49
C PRO A 123 12.11 0.03 10.33
N GLY A 124 13.01 0.11 9.35
CA GLY A 124 12.93 -0.69 8.13
C GLY A 124 11.80 -0.28 7.17
N GLY A 125 11.09 0.81 7.46
CA GLY A 125 10.01 1.36 6.66
C GLY A 125 10.43 1.70 5.24
N ARG A 126 9.46 1.71 4.33
CA ARG A 126 9.71 1.95 2.91
C ARG A 126 9.78 3.43 2.59
N ARG A 127 10.79 3.79 1.80
CA ARG A 127 10.95 5.13 1.25
C ARG A 127 10.59 5.12 -0.23
N TYR A 128 9.84 6.13 -0.63
CA TYR A 128 9.40 6.32 -2.01
C TYR A 128 9.73 7.73 -2.49
N VAL A 129 9.89 7.88 -3.79
CA VAL A 129 9.91 9.19 -4.47
C VAL A 129 9.00 9.12 -5.69
N ALA A 130 8.28 10.21 -5.97
CA ALA A 130 7.38 10.25 -7.13
C ALA A 130 8.18 10.17 -8.45
N ASP A 131 9.26 10.96 -8.53
CA ASP A 131 10.19 11.00 -9.66
C ASP A 131 11.62 11.27 -9.14
N CYS A 132 12.57 10.35 -9.39
CA CYS A 132 13.98 10.51 -9.02
C CYS A 132 14.76 11.40 -10.00
N GLY A 133 14.10 11.90 -11.06
CA GLY A 133 14.75 12.63 -12.15
C GLY A 133 15.63 11.73 -13.02
N SER A 134 16.66 12.31 -13.63
CA SER A 134 17.59 11.63 -14.55
C SER A 134 18.77 10.95 -13.87
N GLN A 135 18.89 11.03 -12.53
CA GLN A 135 19.94 10.32 -11.80
C GLN A 135 19.59 8.83 -11.67
N PRO A 136 20.59 7.93 -11.65
CA PRO A 136 20.32 6.52 -11.42
C PRO A 136 19.60 6.35 -10.08
N CYS A 137 18.41 5.77 -10.14
CA CYS A 137 17.58 5.42 -9.01
C CYS A 137 18.28 4.33 -8.15
N SER A 138 19.29 4.73 -7.38
CA SER A 138 20.04 3.83 -6.50
C SER A 138 20.79 4.53 -5.37
N ALA A 139 20.77 5.87 -5.28
CA ALA A 139 21.57 6.58 -4.28
C ALA A 139 21.07 6.37 -2.83
N ASP A 140 19.75 6.30 -2.59
CA ASP A 140 19.19 6.45 -1.23
C ASP A 140 18.22 5.34 -0.77
N ARG A 141 18.28 4.14 -1.35
CA ARG A 141 17.35 3.01 -1.05
C ARG A 141 15.85 3.34 -1.21
N ALA A 142 15.53 4.45 -1.89
CA ALA A 142 14.17 4.87 -2.18
C ALA A 142 13.65 4.21 -3.47
N PHE A 143 12.40 3.77 -3.46
CA PHE A 143 11.70 3.31 -4.66
C PHE A 143 11.15 4.49 -5.44
N CYS A 144 11.59 4.66 -6.68
CA CYS A 144 10.98 5.64 -7.57
C CYS A 144 9.75 5.08 -8.26
N CYS A 145 8.60 5.68 -7.98
CA CYS A 145 7.32 5.26 -8.53
C CYS A 145 7.29 5.34 -10.07
N LYS A 146 7.97 6.33 -10.66
CA LYS A 146 8.08 6.49 -12.12
C LYS A 146 8.83 5.32 -12.80
N HIS A 147 9.82 4.74 -12.12
CA HIS A 147 10.66 3.65 -12.64
C HIS A 147 10.21 2.24 -12.20
N LEU A 148 9.03 2.11 -11.58
CA LEU A 148 8.42 0.80 -11.39
C LEU A 148 8.06 0.20 -12.76
N PRO A 149 8.22 -1.12 -12.97
CA PRO A 149 7.83 -1.78 -14.22
C PRO A 149 6.31 -1.67 -14.44
N LYS A 150 5.90 -1.58 -15.70
CA LYS A 150 4.50 -1.72 -16.11
C LYS A 150 4.20 -3.20 -16.31
N ARG A 151 2.95 -3.61 -16.10
CA ARG A 151 2.50 -4.94 -16.53
C ARG A 151 2.54 -5.03 -18.06
N GLU A 152 3.02 -6.15 -18.59
CA GLU A 152 3.06 -6.38 -20.05
C GLU A 152 1.67 -6.43 -20.72
N TYR A 153 0.57 -6.45 -19.95
CA TYR A 153 -0.82 -6.57 -20.43
C TYR A 153 -1.66 -5.27 -20.40
N ASP A 154 -1.03 -4.09 -20.47
CA ASP A 154 -1.73 -2.79 -20.38
C ASP A 154 -2.50 -2.36 -21.67
N ASP A 155 -2.45 -3.12 -22.78
CA ASP A 155 -3.15 -2.77 -24.04
C ASP A 155 -4.66 -3.10 -24.06
N TYR A 156 -5.20 -3.76 -23.03
CA TYR A 156 -6.61 -4.21 -23.05
C TYR A 156 -7.65 -3.13 -22.68
N ASP A 157 -7.23 -1.97 -22.15
CA ASP A 157 -8.15 -0.89 -21.74
C ASP A 157 -8.18 0.31 -22.70
N ALA A 158 -7.55 0.22 -23.86
CA ALA A 158 -7.68 1.22 -24.93
C ALA A 158 -8.99 1.13 -25.74
N ASN A 159 -9.87 0.14 -25.45
CA ASN A 159 -11.05 -0.18 -26.27
C ASN A 159 -12.40 -0.22 -25.51
N ARG A 160 -12.53 0.49 -24.39
CA ARG A 160 -13.86 0.79 -23.82
C ARG A 160 -14.12 2.29 -23.80
N GLY A 161 -14.45 2.80 -24.99
CA GLY A 161 -15.38 3.92 -25.15
C GLY A 161 -16.82 3.47 -24.98
#